data_AF-A0A2V4D355-F1
#
_entry.id   AF-A0A2V4D355-F1
#
_cell.length_a   1.000
_cell.length_b   1.000
_cell.length_c   1.000
_cell.angle_alpha   90.00
_cell.angle_beta   90.00
_cell.angle_gamma   90.00
#
_symmetry.space_group_name_H-M   'P 1'
#
loop_
_entity.id
_entity.type
_entity.pdbx_description
1 polymer ?
#
loop_
_entity_poly.entity_id
_entity_poly.type
_entity_poly.pdbx_seq_one_letter_code
_entity_poly.pdbx_strand_id
1 'polypeptide(L)'
;MEDNLDIRYSKDSGVNVREVIFLSRHFASSGIPSLTLHVIGVPGESPVGETAEFGGIKGEVVPPNTRFAEWYRRMYQAGTEHGLIPEFDMTIETTHHGPSLSVPTMFIEIGSSETHWDRRDAAEAWADVISDGFGFDSDDGHVSLGDWNILSVDEKQNQKVMLGIGGGHYAPRHTDVIRKTDCWAGHQLASYALEMIRPDAEDWDPITGDLPSGQWQHSIKVALESTKHSFPDGQVIAHLDRKSFKGWQRQAIKRYCERLELPIGRTKDFQ
;
A
#
# COMPACT_ATOMS: atom_id res chain seq x y z
N MET A 1 21.37 1.81 -0.47
CA MET A 1 20.20 0.93 -0.28
C MET A 1 20.19 0.51 1.17
N GLU A 2 19.05 0.68 1.85
CA GLU A 2 18.91 0.43 3.29
C GLU A 2 18.23 -0.92 3.57
N ASP A 3 18.50 -1.94 2.75
CA ASP A 3 17.94 -3.28 2.97
C ASP A 3 18.34 -3.82 4.37
N ASN A 4 17.43 -4.54 5.00
CA ASN A 4 17.55 -5.10 6.34
C ASN A 4 17.85 -4.05 7.42
N LEU A 5 17.38 -2.80 7.26
CA LEU A 5 17.61 -1.73 8.23
C LEU A 5 17.11 -2.10 9.64
N ASP A 6 15.91 -2.68 9.73
CA ASP A 6 15.29 -3.20 10.93
C ASP A 6 16.17 -4.24 11.64
N ILE A 7 16.75 -5.17 10.88
CA ILE A 7 17.64 -6.22 11.41
C ILE A 7 18.96 -5.62 11.90
N ARG A 8 19.58 -4.76 11.08
CA ARG A 8 20.85 -4.09 11.42
C ARG A 8 20.69 -3.24 12.68
N TYR A 9 19.66 -2.40 12.72
CA TYR A 9 19.36 -1.56 13.88
C TYR A 9 19.06 -2.38 15.13
N SER A 10 18.26 -3.45 15.01
CA SER A 10 17.94 -4.30 16.16
C SER A 10 19.17 -4.98 16.74
N LYS A 11 20.07 -5.45 15.87
CA LYS A 11 21.33 -6.08 16.28
C LYS A 11 22.26 -5.10 17.01
N ASP A 12 22.41 -3.89 16.48
CA ASP A 12 23.38 -2.92 17.00
C ASP A 12 22.88 -2.20 18.26
N SER A 13 21.58 -1.94 18.36
CA SER A 13 20.97 -1.24 19.51
C SER A 13 20.47 -2.17 20.61
N GLY A 14 20.21 -3.45 20.31
CA GLY A 14 19.52 -4.38 21.22
C GLY A 14 18.02 -4.13 21.35
N VAL A 15 17.46 -3.18 20.57
CA VAL A 15 16.01 -2.88 20.55
C VAL A 15 15.33 -3.72 19.49
N ASN A 16 14.23 -4.39 19.83
CA ASN A 16 13.41 -5.08 18.84
C ASN A 16 12.56 -4.07 18.06
N VAL A 17 12.89 -3.85 16.79
CA VAL A 17 12.11 -3.01 15.87
C VAL A 17 10.82 -3.74 15.48
N ARG A 18 9.66 -3.09 15.68
CA ARG A 18 8.34 -3.66 15.36
C ARG A 18 7.72 -3.13 14.08
N GLU A 19 8.06 -1.90 13.71
CA GLU A 19 7.61 -1.24 12.50
C GLU A 19 8.64 -0.17 12.11
N VAL A 20 8.68 0.18 10.82
CA VAL A 20 9.52 1.26 10.28
C VAL A 20 8.66 2.24 9.49
N ILE A 21 8.85 3.53 9.75
CA ILE A 21 8.18 4.61 9.03
C ILE A 21 9.27 5.52 8.48
N PHE A 22 9.41 5.55 7.16
CA PHE A 22 10.38 6.41 6.50
C PHE A 22 9.78 7.79 6.29
N LEU A 23 10.43 8.82 6.83
CA LEU A 23 10.20 10.21 6.44
C LEU A 23 11.03 10.49 5.20
N SER A 24 10.37 10.71 4.08
CA SER A 24 11.03 10.76 2.77
C SER A 24 10.56 11.95 1.93
N ARG A 25 11.25 12.14 0.81
CA ARG A 25 10.94 13.13 -0.21
C ARG A 25 10.33 12.40 -1.40
N HIS A 26 9.18 12.88 -1.86
CA HIS A 26 8.61 12.45 -3.11
C HIS A 26 9.08 13.35 -4.25
N PHE A 27 9.38 12.77 -5.41
CA PHE A 27 9.66 13.51 -6.64
C PHE A 27 8.69 13.11 -7.74
N ALA A 28 8.05 14.11 -8.35
CA ALA A 28 7.22 13.90 -9.53
C ALA A 28 7.51 14.95 -10.60
N SER A 29 7.68 14.49 -11.85
CA SER A 29 7.90 15.38 -12.99
C SER A 29 6.73 16.34 -13.28
N SER A 30 5.53 16.01 -12.81
CA SER A 30 4.36 16.89 -12.90
C SER A 30 4.50 18.16 -12.07
N GLY A 31 5.36 18.17 -11.05
CA GLY A 31 5.55 19.29 -10.13
C GLY A 31 4.35 19.56 -9.21
N ILE A 32 3.33 18.69 -9.21
CA ILE A 32 2.14 18.85 -8.37
C ILE A 32 2.54 18.62 -6.91
N PRO A 33 2.35 19.60 -6.00
CA PRO A 33 2.63 19.42 -4.58
C PRO A 33 1.78 18.29 -4.03
N SER A 34 2.35 17.44 -3.18
CA SER A 34 1.60 16.31 -2.62
C SER A 34 2.13 15.87 -1.27
N LEU A 35 1.22 15.44 -0.40
CA LEU A 35 1.56 14.59 0.72
C LEU A 35 1.15 13.17 0.36
N THR A 36 2.11 12.25 0.47
CA THR A 36 1.90 10.87 0.06
C THR A 36 2.34 9.88 1.10
N LEU A 37 1.74 8.69 1.05
CA LEU A 37 2.20 7.54 1.77
C LEU A 37 2.02 6.29 0.93
N HIS A 38 2.90 5.32 1.10
CA HIS A 38 2.79 4.06 0.40
C HIS A 38 3.49 2.91 1.14
N VAL A 39 2.96 1.73 0.88
CA VAL A 39 3.63 0.47 1.20
C VAL A 39 4.76 0.25 0.19
N ILE A 40 5.84 -0.45 0.58
CA ILE A 40 7.00 -0.67 -0.28
C ILE A 40 7.13 -2.13 -0.73
N GLY A 41 7.92 -2.33 -1.78
CA GLY A 41 8.12 -3.61 -2.44
C GLY A 41 8.30 -3.45 -3.95
N VAL A 42 8.79 -4.49 -4.61
CA VAL A 42 9.08 -4.50 -6.04
C VAL A 42 8.23 -5.57 -6.76
N PRO A 43 6.89 -5.52 -6.69
CA PRO A 43 6.04 -6.48 -7.37
C PRO A 43 6.12 -6.31 -8.89
N GLY A 44 6.00 -7.41 -9.64
CA GLY A 44 5.90 -7.39 -11.09
C GLY A 44 7.22 -7.34 -11.85
N GLU A 45 8.33 -6.99 -11.19
CA GLU A 45 9.66 -7.00 -11.82
C GLU A 45 10.24 -8.41 -11.92
N SER A 46 11.12 -8.60 -12.91
CA SER A 46 11.79 -9.86 -13.19
C SER A 46 13.26 -9.66 -13.57
N PRO A 47 14.12 -10.69 -13.41
CA PRO A 47 13.82 -11.96 -12.76
C PRO A 47 13.67 -11.82 -11.23
N VAL A 48 12.77 -12.62 -10.65
CA VAL A 48 12.47 -12.58 -9.21
C VAL A 48 13.70 -12.97 -8.40
N GLY A 49 13.95 -12.26 -7.30
CA GLY A 49 15.08 -12.49 -6.39
C GLY A 49 16.33 -11.65 -6.69
N GLU A 50 16.37 -10.93 -7.80
CA GLU A 50 17.44 -9.97 -8.09
C GLU A 50 17.23 -8.62 -7.39
N THR A 51 18.31 -7.88 -7.20
CA THR A 51 18.26 -6.49 -6.73
C THR A 51 17.53 -5.60 -7.74
N ALA A 52 16.59 -4.79 -7.25
CA ALA A 52 15.89 -3.80 -8.06
C ALA A 52 16.70 -2.48 -8.17
N GLU A 53 16.42 -1.69 -9.20
CA GLU A 53 17.13 -0.43 -9.47
C GLU A 53 17.02 0.57 -8.30
N PHE A 54 15.82 0.69 -7.73
CA PHE A 54 15.49 1.63 -6.65
C PHE A 54 15.41 0.94 -5.28
N GLY A 55 16.18 -0.13 -5.10
CA GLY A 55 16.27 -0.88 -3.84
C GLY A 55 15.22 -1.97 -3.67
N GLY A 56 15.48 -2.88 -2.72
CA GLY A 56 14.66 -4.07 -2.52
C GLY A 56 14.95 -5.17 -3.53
N ILE A 57 14.09 -6.19 -3.50
CA ILE A 57 14.27 -7.42 -4.26
C ILE A 57 13.10 -7.57 -5.23
N LYS A 58 13.40 -7.77 -6.52
CA LYS A 58 12.42 -7.96 -7.58
C LYS A 58 11.48 -9.12 -7.26
N GLY A 59 10.18 -8.88 -7.38
CA GLY A 59 9.14 -9.84 -7.06
C GLY A 59 8.85 -9.99 -5.57
N GLU A 60 9.54 -9.28 -4.68
CA GLU A 60 9.25 -9.31 -3.25
C GLU A 60 8.53 -8.04 -2.81
N VAL A 61 7.79 -8.16 -1.71
CA VAL A 61 7.08 -7.05 -1.08
C VAL A 61 7.32 -7.06 0.42
N VAL A 62 7.30 -5.88 1.04
CA VAL A 62 7.52 -5.74 2.48
C VAL A 62 6.16 -5.79 3.20
N PRO A 63 6.07 -6.34 4.44
CA PRO A 63 4.85 -6.30 5.22
C PRO A 63 4.25 -4.87 5.25
N PRO A 64 2.98 -4.66 4.85
CA PRO A 64 2.35 -3.35 4.91
C PRO A 64 2.26 -2.87 6.36
N ASN A 65 2.62 -1.61 6.60
CA ASN A 65 2.32 -0.98 7.88
C ASN A 65 0.80 -0.92 8.10
N THR A 66 0.33 -1.46 9.22
CA THR A 66 -1.11 -1.57 9.51
C THR A 66 -1.78 -0.22 9.66
N ARG A 67 -1.01 0.81 9.99
CA ARG A 67 -1.48 2.19 10.17
C ARG A 67 -1.83 2.89 8.85
N PHE A 68 -1.42 2.34 7.71
CA PHE A 68 -1.49 2.97 6.40
C PHE A 68 -2.84 3.63 6.07
N ALA A 69 -3.96 2.91 6.23
CA ALA A 69 -5.27 3.45 5.89
C ALA A 69 -5.72 4.57 6.83
N GLU A 70 -5.48 4.41 8.13
CA GLU A 70 -5.88 5.40 9.14
C GLU A 70 -5.01 6.66 9.05
N TRP A 71 -3.71 6.48 8.82
CA TRP A 71 -2.78 7.59 8.62
C TRP A 71 -3.06 8.36 7.34
N TYR A 72 -3.52 7.70 6.28
CA TYR A 72 -4.01 8.41 5.10
C TYR A 72 -5.21 9.32 5.43
N ARG A 73 -6.19 8.80 6.19
CA ARG A 73 -7.37 9.59 6.60
C ARG A 73 -6.95 10.76 7.50
N ARG A 74 -6.05 10.52 8.45
CA ARG A 74 -5.52 11.55 9.34
C ARG A 74 -4.68 12.60 8.59
N MET A 75 -3.89 12.18 7.61
CA MET A 75 -3.12 13.08 6.73
C MET A 75 -4.06 13.99 5.94
N TYR A 76 -5.15 13.46 5.40
CA TYR A 76 -6.16 14.29 4.71
C TYR A 76 -6.77 15.34 5.64
N GLN A 77 -7.06 14.97 6.89
CA GLN A 77 -7.53 15.89 7.92
C GLN A 77 -6.47 16.96 8.26
N ALA A 78 -5.23 16.54 8.52
CA ALA A 78 -4.12 17.44 8.81
C ALA A 78 -3.89 18.45 7.68
N GLY A 79 -3.91 17.98 6.42
CA GLY A 79 -3.79 18.86 5.27
C GLY A 79 -4.93 19.87 5.14
N THR A 80 -6.12 19.56 5.68
CA THR A 80 -7.22 20.54 5.79
C THR A 80 -6.93 21.55 6.90
N GLU A 81 -6.49 21.09 8.07
CA GLU A 81 -6.20 21.91 9.26
C GLU A 81 -5.07 22.91 9.00
N HIS A 82 -4.03 22.48 8.30
CA HIS A 82 -2.87 23.29 7.92
C HIS A 82 -3.07 24.11 6.63
N GLY A 83 -4.26 24.05 6.01
CA GLY A 83 -4.58 24.83 4.82
C GLY A 83 -3.81 24.41 3.55
N LEU A 84 -3.30 23.17 3.51
CA LEU A 84 -2.58 22.61 2.36
C LEU A 84 -3.52 22.29 1.20
N ILE A 85 -4.80 22.03 1.45
CA ILE A 85 -5.79 21.74 0.40
C ILE A 85 -6.40 23.07 -0.10
N PRO A 86 -6.45 23.34 -1.43
CA PRO A 86 -6.24 22.43 -2.55
C PRO A 86 -4.86 22.51 -3.22
N GLU A 87 -3.87 23.17 -2.61
CA GLU A 87 -2.52 23.29 -3.18
C GLU A 87 -1.83 21.92 -3.30
N PHE A 88 -1.92 21.11 -2.24
CA PHE A 88 -1.36 19.78 -2.18
C PHE A 88 -2.40 18.71 -2.47
N ASP A 89 -2.03 17.76 -3.31
CA ASP A 89 -2.75 16.50 -3.48
C ASP A 89 -2.47 15.58 -2.28
N MET A 90 -3.54 15.19 -1.57
CA MET A 90 -3.51 14.22 -0.48
C MET A 90 -3.80 12.82 -1.05
N THR A 91 -2.77 12.03 -1.35
CA THR A 91 -2.96 10.75 -2.06
C THR A 91 -2.07 9.64 -1.52
N ILE A 92 -2.46 8.39 -1.77
CA ILE A 92 -1.54 7.27 -1.65
C ILE A 92 -0.72 7.09 -2.93
N GLU A 93 0.38 6.36 -2.83
CA GLU A 93 1.05 5.75 -3.98
C GLU A 93 0.92 4.23 -3.94
N THR A 94 1.05 3.61 -5.11
CA THR A 94 1.07 2.15 -5.25
C THR A 94 2.33 1.55 -4.65
N THR A 95 2.31 0.26 -4.32
CA THR A 95 3.49 -0.45 -3.83
C THR A 95 4.61 -0.42 -4.84
N HIS A 96 5.73 0.21 -4.47
CA HIS A 96 6.88 0.35 -5.33
C HIS A 96 8.17 0.56 -4.51
N HIS A 97 9.30 0.27 -5.18
CA HIS A 97 10.69 0.38 -4.72
C HIS A 97 11.00 -0.28 -3.36
N GLY A 98 12.26 -0.23 -2.96
CA GLY A 98 12.72 -0.79 -1.68
C GLY A 98 12.75 0.24 -0.56
N PRO A 99 13.48 -0.02 0.54
CA PRO A 99 14.31 -1.20 0.76
C PRO A 99 13.50 -2.46 1.08
N SER A 100 14.18 -3.60 1.21
CA SER A 100 13.61 -4.83 1.77
C SER A 100 13.78 -4.85 3.30
N LEU A 101 12.68 -5.08 4.02
CA LEU A 101 12.66 -5.22 5.50
C LEU A 101 11.79 -6.39 5.91
N SER A 102 11.99 -6.87 7.14
CA SER A 102 11.23 -7.98 7.72
C SER A 102 10.01 -7.55 8.56
N VAL A 103 9.88 -6.25 8.84
CA VAL A 103 8.82 -5.68 9.68
C VAL A 103 7.87 -4.78 8.89
N PRO A 104 6.62 -4.57 9.37
CA PRO A 104 5.68 -3.63 8.79
C PRO A 104 6.30 -2.27 8.49
N THR A 105 6.25 -1.86 7.22
CA THR A 105 6.93 -0.66 6.74
C THR A 105 6.06 0.17 5.81
N MET A 106 6.17 1.49 5.92
CA MET A 106 5.64 2.44 4.95
C MET A 106 6.55 3.66 4.81
N PHE A 107 6.38 4.37 3.71
CA PHE A 107 6.91 5.71 3.50
C PHE A 107 5.79 6.72 3.74
N ILE A 108 6.15 7.86 4.33
CA ILE A 108 5.36 9.09 4.33
C ILE A 108 6.24 10.20 3.77
N GLU A 109 5.69 10.98 2.84
CA GLU A 109 6.51 11.84 1.99
C GLU A 109 5.92 13.23 1.79
N ILE A 110 6.82 14.18 1.55
CA ILE A 110 6.50 15.52 1.07
C ILE A 110 7.02 15.62 -0.36
N GLY A 111 6.14 15.97 -1.29
CA GLY A 111 6.42 16.11 -2.70
C GLY A 111 5.99 17.44 -3.29
N SER A 112 6.34 17.74 -4.54
CA SER A 112 6.98 16.81 -5.49
C SER A 112 8.33 17.30 -6.04
N SER A 113 8.93 18.31 -5.39
CA SER A 113 10.19 18.93 -5.82
C SER A 113 10.88 19.65 -4.66
N GLU A 114 12.12 20.09 -4.88
CA GLU A 114 12.92 20.87 -3.91
C GLU A 114 12.18 22.09 -3.34
N THR A 115 11.28 22.72 -4.10
CA THR A 115 10.49 23.87 -3.64
C THR A 115 9.47 23.52 -2.57
N HIS A 116 9.15 22.24 -2.39
CA HIS A 116 8.12 21.76 -1.46
C HIS A 116 8.73 21.01 -0.26
N TRP A 117 9.91 20.41 -0.39
CA TRP A 117 10.46 19.53 0.64
C TRP A 117 10.72 20.23 1.99
N ASP A 118 11.03 21.53 1.97
CA ASP A 118 11.26 22.33 3.18
C ASP A 118 9.99 23.06 3.67
N ARG A 119 8.80 22.74 3.13
CA ARG A 119 7.53 23.33 3.56
C ARG A 119 7.19 22.89 4.99
N ARG A 120 7.32 23.85 5.91
CA ARG A 120 7.11 23.62 7.34
C ARG A 120 5.67 23.23 7.68
N ASP A 121 4.68 23.83 7.05
CA ASP A 121 3.26 23.47 7.17
C ASP A 121 2.97 22.03 6.72
N ALA A 122 3.61 21.57 5.64
CA ALA A 122 3.53 20.17 5.21
C ALA A 122 4.20 19.21 6.21
N ALA A 123 5.33 19.60 6.79
CA ALA A 123 6.00 18.83 7.84
C ALA A 123 5.21 18.80 9.15
N GLU A 124 4.58 19.91 9.54
CA GLU A 124 3.70 19.99 10.72
C GLU A 124 2.45 19.11 10.55
N ALA A 125 1.86 19.06 9.34
CA ALA A 125 0.79 18.12 9.05
C ALA A 125 1.20 16.64 9.23
N TRP A 126 2.40 16.25 8.79
CA TRP A 126 2.92 14.90 9.07
C TRP A 126 3.26 14.68 10.54
N ALA A 127 3.78 15.69 11.24
CA ALA A 127 4.07 15.60 12.66
C ALA A 127 2.80 15.32 13.47
N ASP A 128 1.68 15.97 13.12
CA ASP A 128 0.37 15.72 13.73
C ASP A 128 -0.09 14.26 13.49
N VAL A 129 0.04 13.76 12.26
CA VAL A 129 -0.31 12.36 11.92
C VAL A 129 0.53 11.37 12.71
N ILE A 130 1.84 11.62 12.85
CA ILE A 130 2.76 10.77 13.61
C ILE A 130 2.41 10.81 15.10
N SER A 131 2.14 11.99 15.66
CA SER A 131 1.79 12.15 17.07
C SER A 131 0.51 11.40 17.41
N ASP A 132 -0.55 11.58 16.61
CA ASP A 132 -1.82 10.88 16.80
C ASP A 132 -1.71 9.38 16.45
N GLY A 133 -0.86 9.05 15.50
CA GLY A 133 -0.54 7.68 15.12
C GLY A 133 0.02 6.89 16.30
N PHE A 134 1.02 7.43 16.98
CA PHE A 134 1.66 6.78 18.12
C PHE A 134 1.03 7.10 19.47
N GLY A 135 0.08 8.05 19.52
CA GLY A 135 -0.55 8.51 20.74
C GLY A 135 0.42 9.23 21.68
N PHE A 136 1.32 10.07 21.14
CA PHE A 136 2.31 10.81 21.97
C PHE A 136 1.66 11.88 22.84
N ASP A 137 0.60 12.53 22.36
CA ASP A 137 -0.05 13.68 23.02
C ASP A 137 -1.34 13.32 23.79
N SER A 138 -1.68 12.03 23.93
CA SER A 138 -2.88 11.63 24.66
C SER A 138 -2.63 11.53 26.17
N ASP A 139 -2.92 12.61 26.91
CA ASP A 139 -2.91 12.64 28.39
C ASP A 139 -4.03 11.75 29.02
N ASP A 140 -5.09 11.45 28.26
CA ASP A 140 -6.34 10.86 28.77
C ASP A 140 -6.66 9.44 28.24
N GLY A 141 -5.68 8.75 27.66
CA GLY A 141 -5.83 7.36 27.21
C GLY A 141 -5.59 7.17 25.72
N HIS A 142 -4.77 6.17 25.43
CA HIS A 142 -4.26 5.74 24.13
C HIS A 142 -5.25 5.87 22.96
N VAL A 143 -5.11 6.90 22.14
CA VAL A 143 -5.59 6.85 20.75
C VAL A 143 -4.36 6.63 19.87
N SER A 144 -3.96 5.36 19.70
CA SER A 144 -2.94 4.96 18.73
C SER A 144 -3.63 4.66 17.40
N LEU A 145 -3.65 5.63 16.49
CA LEU A 145 -4.37 5.50 15.23
C LEU A 145 -3.76 4.41 14.34
N GLY A 146 -4.61 3.44 13.98
CA GLY A 146 -4.25 2.36 13.05
C GLY A 146 -3.36 1.26 13.64
N ASP A 147 -3.27 1.12 14.97
CA ASP A 147 -2.57 -0.04 15.55
C ASP A 147 -3.47 -1.28 15.53
N TRP A 148 -3.24 -2.16 14.56
CA TRP A 148 -3.97 -3.43 14.45
C TRP A 148 -3.88 -4.31 15.71
N ASN A 149 -2.81 -4.19 16.50
CA ASN A 149 -2.57 -5.09 17.64
C ASN A 149 -3.47 -4.78 18.84
N ILE A 150 -4.09 -3.61 18.89
CA ILE A 150 -5.03 -3.26 19.98
C ILE A 150 -6.37 -3.97 19.83
N LEU A 151 -6.72 -4.41 18.61
CA LEU A 151 -7.97 -5.10 18.34
C LEU A 151 -7.92 -6.54 18.89
N SER A 152 -9.01 -6.96 19.52
CA SER A 152 -9.28 -8.36 19.84
C SER A 152 -9.43 -9.21 18.57
N VAL A 153 -9.31 -10.53 18.71
CA VAL A 153 -9.50 -11.46 17.58
C VAL A 153 -10.89 -11.31 16.96
N ASP A 154 -11.93 -11.18 17.78
CA ASP A 154 -13.31 -11.01 17.29
C ASP A 154 -13.48 -9.69 16.52
N GLU A 155 -12.84 -8.60 16.97
CA GLU A 155 -12.84 -7.33 16.24
C GLU A 155 -12.12 -7.45 14.90
N LYS A 156 -10.93 -8.08 14.88
CA LYS A 156 -10.13 -8.33 13.67
C LYS A 156 -10.89 -9.12 12.63
N GLN A 157 -11.61 -10.16 13.05
CA GLN A 157 -12.44 -10.98 12.16
C GLN A 157 -13.57 -10.21 11.47
N ASN A 158 -13.96 -9.06 11.99
CA ASN A 158 -14.95 -8.19 11.37
C ASN A 158 -14.33 -7.07 10.51
N GLN A 159 -13.03 -6.83 10.61
CA GLN A 159 -12.35 -5.78 9.85
C GLN A 159 -12.13 -6.17 8.38
N LYS A 160 -12.33 -5.19 7.49
CA LYS A 160 -12.06 -5.33 6.05
C LYS A 160 -10.68 -4.77 5.73
N VAL A 161 -9.85 -5.56 5.05
CA VAL A 161 -8.50 -5.16 4.64
C VAL A 161 -8.44 -5.13 3.11
N MET A 162 -8.27 -3.94 2.54
CA MET A 162 -8.24 -3.76 1.10
C MET A 162 -6.88 -4.13 0.50
N LEU A 163 -6.90 -5.02 -0.50
CA LEU A 163 -5.82 -5.20 -1.47
C LEU A 163 -6.20 -4.50 -2.79
N GLY A 164 -5.45 -3.47 -3.19
CA GLY A 164 -5.70 -2.76 -4.44
C GLY A 164 -5.11 -3.49 -5.65
N ILE A 165 -5.90 -3.66 -6.71
CA ILE A 165 -5.45 -4.27 -7.97
C ILE A 165 -5.76 -3.34 -9.14
N GLY A 166 -4.69 -2.83 -9.77
CA GLY A 166 -4.71 -1.95 -10.93
C GLY A 166 -4.66 -0.47 -10.58
N GLY A 167 -4.74 0.35 -11.62
CA GLY A 167 -4.61 1.80 -11.50
C GLY A 167 -3.23 2.28 -11.93
N GLY A 168 -3.05 3.60 -11.95
CA GLY A 168 -1.73 4.22 -12.09
C GLY A 168 -1.05 4.38 -10.73
N HIS A 169 0.10 5.03 -10.74
CA HIS A 169 0.96 5.25 -9.56
C HIS A 169 0.23 5.80 -8.34
N TYR A 170 -0.63 6.80 -8.51
CA TYR A 170 -1.38 7.43 -7.40
C TYR A 170 -2.73 6.76 -7.09
N ALA A 171 -3.08 5.68 -7.78
CA ALA A 171 -4.22 4.81 -7.46
C ALA A 171 -5.54 5.51 -7.02
N PRO A 172 -6.05 6.55 -7.72
CA PRO A 172 -7.10 7.45 -7.19
C PRO A 172 -8.42 6.75 -6.83
N ARG A 173 -8.73 5.60 -7.44
CA ARG A 173 -9.92 4.81 -7.11
C ARG A 173 -9.75 4.02 -5.81
N HIS A 174 -8.54 3.59 -5.49
CA HIS A 174 -8.21 2.96 -4.21
C HIS A 174 -8.17 4.02 -3.11
N THR A 175 -7.52 5.15 -3.38
CA THR A 175 -7.53 6.34 -2.52
C THR A 175 -8.95 6.74 -2.10
N ASP A 176 -9.88 6.80 -3.06
CA ASP A 176 -11.27 7.18 -2.77
C ASP A 176 -12.03 6.15 -1.92
N VAL A 177 -11.70 4.85 -1.99
CA VAL A 177 -12.26 3.83 -1.10
C VAL A 177 -11.73 4.01 0.31
N ILE A 178 -10.40 4.08 0.49
CA ILE A 178 -9.75 4.24 1.80
C ILE A 178 -10.25 5.50 2.51
N ARG A 179 -10.49 6.59 1.75
CA ARG A 179 -11.00 7.85 2.29
C ARG A 179 -12.45 7.77 2.78
N LYS A 180 -13.29 7.00 2.09
CA LYS A 180 -14.75 7.00 2.27
C LYS A 180 -15.26 5.92 3.19
N THR A 181 -14.40 4.99 3.58
CA THR A 181 -14.74 3.90 4.49
C THR A 181 -13.73 3.80 5.62
N ASP A 182 -14.02 2.95 6.59
CA ASP A 182 -13.18 2.62 7.74
C ASP A 182 -12.28 1.41 7.46
N CYS A 183 -12.14 0.99 6.19
CA CYS A 183 -11.35 -0.17 5.87
C CYS A 183 -9.86 0.06 6.18
N TRP A 184 -9.19 -1.05 6.46
CA TRP A 184 -7.75 -1.17 6.48
C TRP A 184 -7.25 -1.36 5.06
N ALA A 185 -5.95 -1.17 4.82
CA ALA A 185 -5.39 -1.34 3.49
C ALA A 185 -3.98 -1.92 3.57
N GLY A 186 -3.76 -2.98 2.78
CA GLY A 186 -2.44 -3.54 2.53
C GLY A 186 -1.85 -2.98 1.24
N HIS A 187 -1.27 -3.85 0.44
CA HIS A 187 -0.64 -3.46 -0.83
C HIS A 187 -1.62 -2.89 -1.86
N GLN A 188 -1.11 -1.95 -2.66
CA GLN A 188 -1.84 -1.34 -3.77
C GLN A 188 -1.04 -1.58 -5.05
N LEU A 189 -1.45 -2.54 -5.89
CA LEU A 189 -0.71 -2.97 -7.06
C LEU A 189 -1.05 -2.12 -8.28
N ALA A 190 -0.08 -1.36 -8.80
CA ALA A 190 -0.25 -0.64 -10.05
C ALA A 190 -0.41 -1.59 -11.25
N SER A 191 -0.94 -1.04 -12.36
CA SER A 191 -1.12 -1.82 -13.60
C SER A 191 0.20 -2.30 -14.20
N TYR A 192 1.30 -1.56 -14.03
CA TYR A 192 2.64 -1.96 -14.48
C TYR A 192 3.19 -3.16 -13.68
N ALA A 193 2.75 -3.37 -12.44
CA ALA A 193 3.15 -4.53 -11.64
C ALA A 193 2.34 -5.80 -12.03
N LEU A 194 1.41 -5.68 -12.98
CA LEU A 194 0.42 -6.69 -13.33
C LEU A 194 0.47 -7.04 -14.83
N GLU A 195 1.67 -7.03 -15.42
CA GLU A 195 1.85 -7.39 -16.83
C GLU A 195 1.39 -8.83 -17.12
N MET A 196 0.60 -8.96 -18.20
CA MET A 196 0.01 -10.21 -18.65
C MET A 196 0.37 -10.46 -20.11
N ILE A 197 0.89 -11.66 -20.38
CA ILE A 197 1.12 -12.15 -21.73
C ILE A 197 -0.04 -13.08 -22.08
N ARG A 198 -0.87 -12.64 -23.03
CA ARG A 198 -2.04 -13.40 -23.50
C ARG A 198 -1.58 -14.69 -24.19
N PRO A 199 -2.25 -15.84 -23.98
CA PRO A 199 -1.98 -17.05 -24.75
C PRO A 199 -2.26 -16.86 -26.25
N ASP A 200 -1.42 -17.46 -27.10
CA ASP A 200 -1.43 -17.25 -28.55
C ASP A 200 -2.54 -18.02 -29.30
N ALA A 201 -3.19 -18.99 -28.66
CA ALA A 201 -4.22 -19.80 -29.31
C ALA A 201 -5.42 -18.93 -29.76
N GLU A 202 -5.84 -19.09 -31.03
CA GLU A 202 -6.91 -18.28 -31.63
C GLU A 202 -8.26 -18.47 -30.94
N ASP A 203 -8.53 -19.69 -30.47
CA ASP A 203 -9.73 -20.09 -29.75
C ASP A 203 -9.61 -19.93 -28.22
N TRP A 204 -8.56 -19.27 -27.73
CA TRP A 204 -8.36 -19.07 -26.30
C TRP A 204 -9.52 -18.28 -25.66
N ASP A 205 -10.16 -18.93 -24.69
CA ASP A 205 -11.22 -18.35 -23.89
C ASP A 205 -10.67 -17.84 -22.53
N PRO A 206 -10.80 -16.54 -22.20
CA PRO A 206 -10.34 -16.01 -20.92
C PRO A 206 -11.07 -16.56 -19.68
N ILE A 207 -12.24 -17.17 -19.86
CA ILE A 207 -13.07 -17.72 -18.78
C ILE A 207 -12.67 -19.17 -18.49
N THR A 208 -12.35 -19.96 -19.51
CA THR A 208 -12.15 -21.41 -19.36
C THR A 208 -10.73 -21.87 -19.69
N GLY A 209 -10.05 -21.21 -20.62
CA GLY A 209 -8.69 -21.54 -21.05
C GLY A 209 -7.61 -21.24 -20.01
N ASP A 210 -6.35 -21.49 -20.39
CA ASP A 210 -5.21 -21.27 -19.52
C ASP A 210 -5.09 -19.82 -19.06
N LEU A 211 -4.55 -19.61 -17.86
CA LEU A 211 -4.27 -18.27 -17.38
C LEU A 211 -3.12 -17.64 -18.19
N PRO A 212 -3.19 -16.33 -18.49
CA PRO A 212 -2.09 -15.59 -19.08
C PRO A 212 -0.79 -15.74 -18.29
N SER A 213 0.34 -15.83 -18.97
CA SER A 213 1.66 -15.79 -18.34
C SER A 213 2.05 -14.33 -18.00
N GLY A 214 3.26 -14.12 -17.48
CA GLY A 214 3.71 -12.84 -16.92
C GLY A 214 3.70 -12.82 -15.39
N GLN A 215 4.13 -11.72 -14.78
CA GLN A 215 4.36 -11.62 -13.34
C GLN A 215 3.10 -11.32 -12.51
N TRP A 216 1.98 -10.99 -13.16
CA TRP A 216 0.75 -10.58 -12.46
C TRP A 216 0.24 -11.57 -11.40
N GLN A 217 0.34 -12.89 -11.64
CA GLN A 217 -0.06 -13.91 -10.68
C GLN A 217 0.82 -13.85 -9.43
N HIS A 218 2.14 -13.75 -9.64
CA HIS A 218 3.13 -13.62 -8.58
C HIS A 218 2.87 -12.35 -7.76
N SER A 219 2.71 -11.20 -8.41
CA SER A 219 2.41 -9.92 -7.75
C SER A 219 1.18 -9.97 -6.86
N ILE A 220 0.06 -10.52 -7.34
CA ILE A 220 -1.16 -10.65 -6.54
C ILE A 220 -0.94 -11.60 -5.35
N LYS A 221 -0.26 -12.72 -5.59
CA LYS A 221 -0.02 -13.74 -4.56
C LYS A 221 0.84 -13.20 -3.42
N VAL A 222 2.02 -12.64 -3.72
CA VAL A 222 2.93 -12.15 -2.67
C VAL A 222 2.32 -10.98 -1.91
N ALA A 223 1.58 -10.10 -2.60
CA ALA A 223 0.88 -9.00 -1.97
C ALA A 223 -0.25 -9.48 -1.05
N LEU A 224 -1.00 -10.52 -1.44
CA LEU A 224 -2.01 -11.15 -0.59
C LEU A 224 -1.40 -11.80 0.65
N GLU A 225 -0.32 -12.58 0.48
CA GLU A 225 0.38 -13.27 1.56
C GLU A 225 0.96 -12.27 2.57
N SER A 226 1.66 -11.23 2.09
CA SER A 226 2.20 -10.14 2.92
C SER A 226 1.10 -9.35 3.65
N THR A 227 -0.02 -9.07 2.97
CA THR A 227 -1.17 -8.41 3.59
C THR A 227 -1.77 -9.27 4.70
N LYS A 228 -2.02 -10.57 4.45
CA LYS A 228 -2.51 -11.49 5.48
C LYS A 228 -1.55 -11.60 6.67
N HIS A 229 -0.24 -11.52 6.43
CA HIS A 229 0.77 -11.52 7.49
C HIS A 229 0.66 -10.30 8.40
N SER A 230 0.42 -9.11 7.84
CA SER A 230 0.32 -7.87 8.63
C SER A 230 -1.04 -7.70 9.30
N PHE A 231 -2.08 -8.32 8.74
CA PHE A 231 -3.45 -8.26 9.23
C PHE A 231 -3.98 -9.66 9.58
N PRO A 232 -3.39 -10.35 10.57
CA PRO A 232 -3.89 -11.65 11.00
C PRO A 232 -5.35 -11.54 11.44
N ASP A 233 -6.13 -12.57 11.13
CA ASP A 233 -7.58 -12.68 11.38
C ASP A 233 -8.47 -11.70 10.58
N GLY A 234 -7.88 -10.75 9.84
CA GLY A 234 -8.61 -9.77 9.03
C GLY A 234 -9.21 -10.36 7.75
N GLN A 235 -10.31 -9.77 7.27
CA GLN A 235 -10.92 -10.17 6.00
C GLN A 235 -10.27 -9.40 4.84
N VAL A 236 -9.32 -10.04 4.15
CA VAL A 236 -8.69 -9.43 2.97
C VAL A 236 -9.66 -9.48 1.78
N ILE A 237 -9.97 -8.32 1.21
CA ILE A 237 -10.86 -8.14 0.06
C ILE A 237 -10.11 -7.36 -1.03
N ALA A 238 -10.13 -7.86 -2.25
CA ALA A 238 -9.58 -7.16 -3.40
C ALA A 238 -10.52 -6.03 -3.86
N HIS A 239 -9.99 -4.82 -4.02
CA HIS A 239 -10.62 -3.78 -4.82
C HIS A 239 -9.99 -3.78 -6.21
N LEU A 240 -10.79 -3.91 -7.27
CA LEU A 240 -10.31 -3.97 -8.65
C LEU A 240 -10.59 -2.66 -9.39
N ASP A 241 -9.55 -1.94 -9.82
CA ASP A 241 -9.71 -0.85 -10.77
C ASP A 241 -10.02 -1.40 -12.17
N ARG A 242 -11.32 -1.61 -12.42
CA ARG A 242 -11.81 -2.21 -13.67
C ARG A 242 -11.44 -1.41 -14.92
N LYS A 243 -11.17 -0.10 -14.80
CA LYS A 243 -10.83 0.73 -15.96
C LYS A 243 -9.39 0.53 -16.43
N SER A 244 -8.56 -0.09 -15.61
CA SER A 244 -7.15 -0.35 -15.92
C SER A 244 -6.91 -1.60 -16.77
N PHE A 245 -7.93 -2.42 -16.97
CA PHE A 245 -7.78 -3.75 -17.57
C PHE A 245 -8.73 -3.96 -18.76
N LYS A 246 -8.25 -4.68 -19.79
CA LYS A 246 -9.07 -5.23 -20.87
C LYS A 246 -10.06 -6.27 -20.32
N GLY A 247 -11.10 -6.58 -21.11
CA GLY A 247 -12.13 -7.55 -20.72
C GLY A 247 -11.57 -8.90 -20.28
N TRP A 248 -10.64 -9.46 -21.06
CA TRP A 248 -10.01 -10.74 -20.78
C TRP A 248 -9.10 -10.70 -19.53
N GLN A 249 -8.35 -9.61 -19.31
CA GLN A 249 -7.50 -9.44 -18.13
C GLN A 249 -8.35 -9.45 -16.86
N ARG A 250 -9.51 -8.78 -16.88
CA ARG A 250 -10.44 -8.80 -15.73
C ARG A 250 -10.96 -10.20 -15.43
N GLN A 251 -11.18 -11.04 -16.43
CA GLN A 251 -11.63 -12.42 -16.19
C GLN A 251 -10.48 -13.27 -15.64
N ALA A 252 -9.27 -13.12 -16.17
CA ALA A 252 -8.08 -13.80 -15.63
C ALA A 252 -7.84 -13.44 -14.16
N ILE A 253 -7.89 -12.14 -13.81
CA ILE A 253 -7.76 -11.67 -12.42
C ILE A 253 -8.84 -12.28 -11.53
N LYS A 254 -10.11 -12.22 -11.95
CA LYS A 254 -11.21 -12.80 -11.16
C LYS A 254 -11.02 -14.29 -10.88
N ARG A 255 -10.68 -15.07 -11.91
CA ARG A 255 -10.42 -16.51 -11.78
C ARG A 255 -9.26 -16.78 -10.85
N TYR A 256 -8.21 -15.97 -10.90
CA TYR A 256 -7.05 -16.14 -10.04
C TYR A 256 -7.36 -15.75 -8.58
N CYS A 257 -8.05 -14.63 -8.36
CA CYS A 257 -8.51 -14.25 -7.02
C CYS A 257 -9.43 -15.33 -6.41
N GLU A 258 -10.33 -15.93 -7.20
CA GLU A 258 -11.16 -17.05 -6.75
C GLU A 258 -10.32 -18.26 -6.31
N ARG A 259 -9.28 -18.62 -7.07
CA ARG A 259 -8.33 -19.69 -6.68
C ARG A 259 -7.55 -19.38 -5.39
N LEU A 260 -7.34 -18.09 -5.10
CA LEU A 260 -6.65 -17.62 -3.89
C LEU A 260 -7.60 -17.39 -2.71
N GLU A 261 -8.90 -17.69 -2.87
CA GLU A 261 -9.94 -17.36 -1.89
C GLU A 261 -9.96 -15.87 -1.51
N LEU A 262 -9.64 -15.00 -2.48
CA LEU A 262 -9.61 -13.56 -2.35
C LEU A 262 -10.89 -12.96 -2.95
N PRO A 263 -11.90 -12.60 -2.12
CA PRO A 263 -13.12 -12.00 -2.64
C PRO A 263 -12.83 -10.64 -3.29
N ILE A 264 -13.56 -10.30 -4.35
CA ILE A 264 -13.47 -8.99 -5.00
C ILE A 264 -14.69 -8.15 -4.62
N GLY A 265 -14.44 -7.04 -3.93
CA GLY A 265 -15.45 -6.10 -3.45
C GLY A 265 -15.56 -4.83 -4.30
N ARG A 266 -16.64 -4.10 -4.08
CA ARG A 266 -16.85 -2.69 -4.48
C ARG A 266 -16.74 -1.82 -3.23
N THR A 267 -16.69 -0.50 -3.39
CA THR A 267 -16.59 0.47 -2.27
C THR A 267 -17.52 0.17 -1.09
N LYS A 268 -18.79 -0.19 -1.34
CA LYS A 268 -19.76 -0.51 -0.27
C LYS A 268 -19.44 -1.77 0.55
N ASP A 269 -18.59 -2.65 0.03
CA ASP A 269 -18.21 -3.90 0.68
C ASP A 269 -17.01 -3.69 1.63
N PHE A 270 -16.48 -2.46 1.69
CA PHE A 270 -15.41 -1.99 2.57
C PHE A 270 -15.91 -1.08 3.71
N GLN A 271 -17.24 -1.01 3.89
CA GLN A 271 -17.93 -0.33 5.01
C GLN A 271 -18.21 -1.28 6.15
#